data_AF-A0A926BPH6-F1
#
_entry.id   AF-A0A926BPH6-F1
#
_cell.length_a   1.000
_cell.length_b   1.000
_cell.length_c   1.000
_cell.angle_alpha   90.00
_cell.angle_beta   90.00
_cell.angle_gamma   90.00
#
_symmetry.space_group_name_H-M   'P 1'
#
loop_
_entity.id
_entity.type
_entity.pdbx_description
1 polymer ?
#
loop_
_entity_poly.entity_id
_entity_poly.type
_entity_poly.pdbx_seq_one_letter_code
_entity_poly.pdbx_strand_id
1 'polypeptide(L)'
;MKISVNWLREYVAVPADPAALAAFNTTLTMAGLEVEETFDSPDGIALYTKVTPNRGDWASVYGTAREAAAGANLPLAPYPGYTSRVPDVTPTAMANSSASASVRVESPLAPRFSLTVIRGVTVAPSPEWLQNRLIAAGMRPVNNIVDITNYVCLETGQPLHAFDLQTVPNGAIVVRTAKPGETLTTLTFIERILDDTMLCVCDDEAPIAIAGVMGGDATQITDATTDILLESAHFDPLSVRRTAKKLEIRTEASYRFERYVDPLLVSVAAKRAAALIAEIAGGTVEDAPLDIVQTRFTPRTVVARIERIRKLLGANVERDTLIAGLERLGVSVERSAGAIDCVIPSWRPDLTMEDDIAEEVGRIALGYENLPETLVPVRSGAG
;
A
#
# COMPACT_ATOMS: atom_id res chain seq x y z
N MET A 1 -9.00 7.26 5.53
CA MET A 1 -8.24 7.76 4.36
C MET A 1 -9.13 8.73 3.60
N LYS A 2 -8.58 9.83 3.07
CA LYS A 2 -9.31 10.77 2.23
C LYS A 2 -9.03 10.45 0.76
N ILE A 3 -10.06 10.34 -0.07
CA ILE A 3 -9.94 9.90 -1.47
C ILE A 3 -10.82 10.77 -2.36
N SER A 4 -10.24 11.36 -3.40
CA SER A 4 -11.00 12.04 -4.45
C SER A 4 -11.85 11.04 -5.23
N VAL A 5 -13.14 11.36 -5.42
CA VAL A 5 -14.04 10.56 -6.25
C VAL A 5 -13.61 10.59 -7.72
N ASN A 6 -13.06 11.71 -8.21
CA ASN A 6 -12.56 11.80 -9.58
C ASN A 6 -11.36 10.87 -9.79
N TRP A 7 -10.47 10.77 -8.81
CA TRP A 7 -9.37 9.82 -8.86
C TRP A 7 -9.85 8.36 -8.77
N LEU A 8 -10.84 8.08 -7.91
CA LEU A 8 -11.45 6.76 -7.81
C LEU A 8 -12.10 6.30 -9.13
N ARG A 9 -12.70 7.25 -9.88
CA ARG A 9 -13.32 7.00 -11.20
C ARG A 9 -12.36 6.52 -12.28
N GLU A 10 -11.05 6.71 -12.10
CA GLU A 10 -10.06 6.16 -13.03
C GLU A 10 -10.00 4.63 -12.97
N TYR A 11 -10.44 4.04 -11.85
CA TYR A 11 -10.31 2.61 -11.58
C TYR A 11 -11.63 1.86 -11.54
N VAL A 12 -12.72 2.53 -11.16
CA VAL A 12 -14.06 1.90 -11.07
C VAL A 12 -15.14 2.91 -11.45
N ALA A 13 -16.22 2.45 -12.07
CA ALA A 13 -17.29 3.32 -12.55
C ALA A 13 -18.15 3.89 -11.40
N VAL A 14 -17.66 4.95 -10.74
CA VAL A 14 -18.39 5.65 -9.67
C VAL A 14 -19.40 6.65 -10.26
N PRO A 15 -20.69 6.60 -9.87
CA PRO A 15 -21.71 7.51 -10.38
C PRO A 15 -21.39 9.00 -10.16
N ALA A 16 -21.81 9.86 -11.09
CA ALA A 16 -21.68 11.31 -11.00
C ALA A 16 -22.90 12.00 -10.36
N ASP A 17 -24.09 11.41 -10.51
CA ASP A 17 -25.31 11.91 -9.90
C ASP A 17 -25.25 11.81 -8.37
N PRO A 18 -25.63 12.85 -7.59
CA PRO A 18 -25.55 12.82 -6.14
C PRO A 18 -26.35 11.71 -5.46
N ALA A 19 -27.55 11.37 -5.96
CA ALA A 19 -28.37 10.32 -5.37
C ALA A 19 -27.77 8.93 -5.65
N ALA A 20 -27.28 8.71 -6.88
CA ALA A 20 -26.58 7.49 -7.24
C ALA A 20 -25.23 7.35 -6.49
N LEU A 21 -24.52 8.45 -6.25
CA LEU A 21 -23.29 8.46 -5.45
C LEU A 21 -23.57 8.13 -3.98
N ALA A 22 -24.66 8.65 -3.40
CA ALA A 22 -25.07 8.30 -2.05
C ALA A 22 -25.39 6.80 -1.92
N ALA A 23 -26.13 6.24 -2.88
CA ALA A 23 -26.40 4.80 -2.93
C ALA A 23 -25.11 3.97 -3.08
N PHE A 24 -24.18 4.42 -3.93
CA PHE A 24 -22.87 3.78 -4.09
C PHE A 24 -22.08 3.79 -2.78
N ASN A 25 -22.07 4.91 -2.06
CA ASN A 25 -21.42 5.00 -0.74
C ASN A 25 -22.05 4.03 0.28
N THR A 26 -23.37 3.84 0.25
CA THR A 26 -24.03 2.80 1.06
C THR A 26 -23.52 1.41 0.69
N THR A 27 -23.39 1.10 -0.61
CA THR A 27 -22.81 -0.18 -1.06
C THR A 27 -21.38 -0.37 -0.56
N LEU A 28 -20.54 0.67 -0.57
CA LEU A 28 -19.18 0.60 -0.01
C LEU A 28 -19.19 0.27 1.48
N THR A 29 -20.03 0.95 2.25
CA THR A 29 -20.17 0.70 3.69
C THR A 29 -20.65 -0.72 3.96
N MET A 30 -21.62 -1.22 3.19
CA MET A 30 -22.09 -2.61 3.32
C MET A 30 -21.05 -3.65 2.89
N ALA A 31 -20.15 -3.30 1.97
CA ALA A 31 -18.99 -4.11 1.62
C ALA A 31 -17.86 -4.05 2.68
N GLY A 32 -18.02 -3.25 3.75
CA GLY A 32 -17.08 -3.10 4.87
C GLY A 32 -16.24 -1.82 4.81
N LEU A 33 -16.21 -1.11 3.68
CA LEU A 33 -15.49 0.14 3.52
C LEU A 33 -16.39 1.31 3.94
N GLU A 34 -16.44 1.58 5.24
CA GLU A 34 -17.28 2.63 5.83
C GLU A 34 -16.90 4.02 5.28
N VAL A 35 -17.84 4.65 4.57
CA VAL A 35 -17.76 6.06 4.16
C VAL A 35 -18.37 6.93 5.26
N GLU A 36 -17.53 7.63 6.02
CA GLU A 36 -17.97 8.44 7.16
C GLU A 36 -18.43 9.85 6.73
N GLU A 37 -17.76 10.43 5.73
CA GLU A 37 -18.02 11.80 5.30
C GLU A 37 -17.74 12.00 3.80
N THR A 38 -18.46 12.93 3.19
CA THR A 38 -18.16 13.48 1.86
C THR A 38 -17.98 14.99 1.94
N PHE A 39 -16.96 15.53 1.29
CA PHE A 39 -16.66 16.97 1.32
C PHE A 39 -16.12 17.46 -0.02
N ASP A 40 -16.28 18.75 -0.29
CA ASP A 40 -15.72 19.40 -1.47
C ASP A 40 -14.20 19.53 -1.36
N SER A 41 -13.49 19.30 -2.46
CA SER A 41 -12.04 19.44 -2.54
C SER A 41 -11.63 20.05 -3.90
N PRO A 42 -10.38 20.50 -4.05
CA PRO A 42 -9.87 21.00 -5.34
C PRO A 42 -9.91 19.99 -6.48
N ASP A 43 -9.95 18.67 -6.19
CA ASP A 43 -10.11 17.61 -7.19
C ASP A 43 -11.57 17.10 -7.30
N GLY A 44 -12.54 17.90 -6.85
CA GLY A 44 -13.96 17.54 -6.81
C GLY A 44 -14.39 16.96 -5.46
N ILE A 45 -15.46 16.16 -5.43
CA ILE A 45 -15.94 15.53 -4.19
C ILE A 45 -14.87 14.54 -3.70
N ALA A 46 -14.56 14.59 -2.41
CA ALA A 46 -13.72 13.62 -1.73
C ALA A 46 -14.52 12.85 -0.65
N LEU A 47 -14.13 11.60 -0.44
CA LEU A 47 -14.68 10.70 0.57
C LEU A 47 -13.69 10.56 1.71
N TYR A 48 -14.17 10.51 2.94
CA TYR A 48 -13.41 10.01 4.08
C TYR A 48 -13.86 8.60 4.42
N THR A 49 -12.96 7.63 4.23
CA THR A 49 -13.20 6.22 4.53
C THR A 49 -12.48 5.79 5.79
N LYS A 50 -13.08 4.92 6.59
CA LYS A 50 -12.41 4.34 7.75
C LYS A 50 -11.66 3.07 7.37
N VAL A 51 -10.35 3.09 7.56
CA VAL A 51 -9.51 1.91 7.30
C VAL A 51 -9.26 1.17 8.62
N THR A 52 -9.78 -0.05 8.72
CA THR A 52 -9.58 -0.91 9.89
C THR A 52 -8.15 -1.47 9.92
N PRO A 53 -7.62 -1.86 11.10
CA PRO A 53 -6.23 -2.33 11.20
C PRO A 53 -5.89 -3.57 10.37
N ASN A 54 -6.86 -4.45 10.09
CA ASN A 54 -6.68 -5.66 9.28
C ASN A 54 -6.75 -5.40 7.77
N ARG A 55 -7.19 -4.21 7.34
CA ARG A 55 -7.41 -3.86 5.93
C ARG A 55 -6.41 -2.84 5.43
N GLY A 56 -5.12 -3.16 5.55
CA GLY A 56 -4.03 -2.33 5.00
C GLY A 56 -4.17 -2.09 3.50
N ASP A 57 -4.78 -3.04 2.78
CA ASP A 57 -5.10 -2.93 1.35
C ASP A 57 -5.99 -1.72 1.03
N TRP A 58 -6.90 -1.33 1.93
CA TRP A 58 -7.75 -0.15 1.77
C TRP A 58 -7.03 1.18 1.97
N ALA A 59 -5.80 1.20 2.49
CA ALA A 59 -5.00 2.42 2.66
C ALA A 59 -4.43 2.96 1.32
N SER A 60 -5.16 2.73 0.22
CA SER A 60 -4.83 3.17 -1.13
C SER A 60 -6.08 3.47 -1.95
N VAL A 61 -5.95 4.33 -2.96
CA VAL A 61 -7.02 4.60 -3.94
C VAL A 61 -7.34 3.32 -4.73
N TYR A 62 -6.33 2.60 -5.21
CA TYR A 62 -6.54 1.39 -5.98
C TYR A 62 -7.16 0.25 -5.15
N GLY A 63 -6.73 0.07 -3.90
CA GLY A 63 -7.34 -0.92 -3.00
C GLY A 63 -8.79 -0.58 -2.65
N THR A 64 -9.09 0.69 -2.46
CA THR A 64 -10.47 1.18 -2.33
C THR A 64 -11.28 0.92 -3.61
N ALA A 65 -10.71 1.18 -4.79
CA ALA A 65 -11.36 0.90 -6.07
C ALA A 65 -11.66 -0.58 -6.27
N ARG A 66 -10.72 -1.46 -5.87
CA ARG A 66 -10.87 -2.91 -5.91
C ARG A 66 -12.04 -3.36 -5.04
N GLU A 67 -12.12 -2.83 -3.82
CA GLU A 67 -13.21 -3.15 -2.91
C GLU A 67 -14.56 -2.66 -3.44
N ALA A 68 -14.59 -1.43 -3.95
CA ALA A 68 -15.75 -0.83 -4.57
C ALA A 68 -16.24 -1.62 -5.78
N ALA A 69 -15.31 -2.05 -6.65
CA ALA A 69 -15.60 -2.88 -7.80
C ALA A 69 -16.18 -4.25 -7.39
N ALA A 70 -15.61 -4.87 -6.36
CA ALA A 70 -16.09 -6.16 -5.85
C ALA A 70 -17.49 -6.07 -5.24
N GLY A 71 -17.75 -5.05 -4.41
CA GLY A 71 -19.04 -4.83 -3.73
C GLY A 71 -20.15 -4.39 -4.68
N ALA A 72 -19.85 -3.53 -5.64
CA ALA A 72 -20.83 -3.06 -6.63
C ALA A 72 -20.93 -3.98 -7.86
N ASN A 73 -20.16 -5.07 -7.92
CA ASN A 73 -20.06 -5.97 -9.08
C ASN A 73 -19.75 -5.20 -10.39
N LEU A 74 -18.77 -4.30 -10.31
CA LEU A 74 -18.30 -3.47 -11.42
C LEU A 74 -16.93 -3.97 -11.89
N PRO A 75 -16.56 -3.70 -13.16
CA PRO A 75 -15.20 -3.96 -13.62
C PRO A 75 -14.20 -3.04 -12.89
N LEU A 76 -13.05 -3.60 -12.55
CA LEU A 76 -11.89 -2.87 -12.05
C LEU A 76 -10.92 -2.62 -13.21
N ALA A 77 -10.45 -1.38 -13.36
CA ALA A 77 -9.42 -1.06 -14.34
C ALA A 77 -8.07 -1.73 -13.98
N PRO A 78 -7.17 -1.94 -14.94
CA PRO A 78 -5.85 -2.49 -14.66
C PRO A 78 -5.08 -1.70 -13.61
N TYR A 79 -4.19 -2.40 -12.89
CA TYR A 79 -3.31 -1.78 -11.89
C TYR A 79 -2.48 -0.64 -12.52
N PRO A 80 -2.30 0.49 -11.83
CA PRO A 80 -1.48 1.58 -12.34
C PRO A 80 -0.02 1.14 -12.45
N GLY A 81 0.48 1.09 -13.68
CA GLY A 81 1.89 0.88 -13.97
C GLY A 81 2.13 -0.22 -14.99
N TYR A 82 2.28 0.18 -16.25
CA TYR A 82 3.09 -0.52 -17.25
C TYR A 82 3.47 0.53 -18.29
N THR A 83 4.60 1.22 -18.08
CA THR A 83 5.22 2.02 -19.14
C THR A 83 6.53 1.34 -19.54
N SER A 84 6.82 1.26 -20.83
CA SER A 84 8.05 0.66 -21.35
C SER A 84 9.32 1.47 -21.04
N ARG A 85 9.20 2.56 -20.27
CA ARG A 85 10.30 3.50 -19.98
C ARG A 85 11.19 3.07 -18.82
N VAL A 86 10.76 2.11 -18.01
CA VAL A 86 11.57 1.54 -16.92
C VAL A 86 11.92 0.10 -17.28
N PRO A 87 13.22 -0.25 -17.37
CA PRO A 87 13.63 -1.62 -17.66
C PRO A 87 13.05 -2.63 -16.67
N ASP A 88 12.86 -3.86 -17.14
CA ASP A 88 12.54 -4.95 -16.25
C ASP A 88 13.72 -5.28 -15.33
N VAL A 89 13.39 -5.70 -14.12
CA VAL A 89 14.36 -6.03 -13.08
C VAL A 89 14.33 -7.53 -12.83
N THR A 90 15.51 -8.11 -12.64
CA THR A 90 15.65 -9.47 -12.11
C THR A 90 15.95 -9.37 -10.62
N PRO A 91 15.05 -9.83 -9.73
CA PRO A 91 15.29 -9.78 -8.29
C PRO A 91 16.47 -10.67 -7.88
N THR A 92 17.25 -10.23 -6.89
CA THR A 92 18.41 -10.96 -6.36
C THR A 92 18.38 -11.06 -4.83
N ALA A 93 19.01 -12.09 -4.27
CA ALA A 93 19.13 -12.27 -2.81
C ALA A 93 20.42 -11.68 -2.22
N MET A 94 21.35 -11.21 -3.07
CA MET A 94 22.66 -10.70 -2.66
C MET A 94 22.74 -9.19 -2.87
N ALA A 95 23.76 -8.55 -2.28
CA ALA A 95 24.07 -7.14 -2.56
C ALA A 95 24.15 -6.90 -4.07
N ASN A 96 23.67 -5.74 -4.50
CA ASN A 96 23.57 -5.39 -5.90
C ASN A 96 24.14 -3.99 -6.13
N SER A 97 24.68 -3.73 -7.31
CA SER A 97 25.26 -2.45 -7.67
C SER A 97 25.02 -2.11 -9.13
N SER A 98 24.93 -0.82 -9.39
CA SER A 98 24.93 -0.20 -10.71
C SER A 98 26.23 0.60 -10.89
N ALA A 99 26.36 1.36 -11.98
CA ALA A 99 27.49 2.28 -12.14
C ALA A 99 27.56 3.36 -11.05
N SER A 100 26.40 3.71 -10.47
CA SER A 100 26.23 4.92 -9.66
C SER A 100 25.77 4.70 -8.23
N ALA A 101 25.29 3.50 -7.90
CA ALA A 101 24.70 3.21 -6.60
C ALA A 101 24.87 1.73 -6.22
N SER A 102 24.86 1.45 -4.93
CA SER A 102 24.86 0.10 -4.39
C SER A 102 23.87 -0.06 -3.26
N VAL A 103 23.34 -1.28 -3.09
CA VAL A 103 22.40 -1.61 -2.03
C VAL A 103 22.82 -2.90 -1.35
N ARG A 104 22.80 -2.88 -0.02
CA ARG A 104 23.04 -4.05 0.83
C ARG A 104 22.03 -4.10 1.96
N VAL A 105 21.30 -5.21 2.04
CA VAL A 105 20.32 -5.44 3.11
C VAL A 105 20.92 -6.44 4.10
N GLU A 106 21.13 -6.01 5.34
CA GLU A 106 21.74 -6.82 6.40
C GLU A 106 20.73 -7.32 7.43
N SER A 107 19.53 -6.73 7.47
CA SER A 107 18.51 -7.06 8.47
C SER A 107 17.31 -7.79 7.85
N PRO A 108 16.83 -8.89 8.45
CA PRO A 108 15.63 -9.60 7.98
C PRO A 108 14.35 -8.77 8.15
N LEU A 109 14.41 -7.64 8.85
CA LEU A 109 13.30 -6.69 9.01
C LEU A 109 13.01 -5.91 7.71
N ALA A 110 13.84 -6.06 6.68
CA ALA A 110 13.57 -5.59 5.32
C ALA A 110 13.54 -6.76 4.32
N PRO A 111 12.46 -7.57 4.30
CA PRO A 111 12.36 -8.72 3.40
C PRO A 111 12.56 -8.41 1.91
N ARG A 112 12.21 -7.19 1.47
CA ARG A 112 12.44 -6.71 0.11
C ARG A 112 12.79 -5.22 0.11
N PHE A 113 13.77 -4.83 -0.70
CA PHE A 113 14.20 -3.44 -0.85
C PHE A 113 14.59 -3.18 -2.31
N SER A 114 14.04 -2.13 -2.90
CA SER A 114 14.34 -1.70 -4.26
C SER A 114 14.85 -0.27 -4.29
N LEU A 115 15.88 -0.05 -5.10
CA LEU A 115 16.51 1.25 -5.33
C LEU A 115 16.61 1.52 -6.83
N THR A 116 16.12 2.66 -7.28
CA THR A 116 16.21 3.10 -8.69
C THR A 116 16.98 4.41 -8.78
N VAL A 117 17.98 4.47 -9.66
CA VAL A 117 18.74 5.69 -9.94
C VAL A 117 18.06 6.46 -11.07
N ILE A 118 17.73 7.73 -10.85
CA ILE A 118 17.14 8.62 -11.86
C ILE A 118 18.01 9.87 -11.98
N ARG A 119 18.49 10.14 -13.19
CA ARG A 119 19.44 11.22 -13.50
C ARG A 119 18.80 12.40 -14.19
N GLY A 120 19.29 13.60 -13.93
CA GLY A 120 18.91 14.83 -14.63
C GLY A 120 17.46 15.26 -14.41
N VAL A 121 16.92 15.05 -13.21
CA VAL A 121 15.62 15.61 -12.81
C VAL A 121 15.73 17.13 -12.60
N THR A 122 14.61 17.83 -12.74
CA THR A 122 14.46 19.25 -12.38
C THR A 122 13.40 19.37 -11.30
N VAL A 123 13.82 19.79 -10.10
CA VAL A 123 12.90 20.03 -8.98
C VAL A 123 12.12 21.32 -9.23
N ALA A 124 10.79 21.21 -9.19
CA ALA A 124 9.86 22.31 -9.46
C ALA A 124 8.51 22.04 -8.79
N PRO A 125 7.59 23.02 -8.72
CA PRO A 125 6.22 22.76 -8.31
C PRO A 125 5.55 21.70 -9.18
N SER A 126 4.74 20.84 -8.55
CA SER A 126 3.95 19.82 -9.24
C SER A 126 2.89 20.41 -10.18
N PRO A 127 2.44 19.68 -11.21
CA PRO A 127 1.28 20.10 -12.00
C PRO A 127 0.02 20.17 -11.14
N GLU A 128 -0.92 21.03 -11.51
CA GLU A 128 -2.11 21.36 -10.71
C GLU A 128 -2.95 20.12 -10.35
N TRP A 129 -3.14 19.20 -11.30
CA TRP A 129 -3.91 17.97 -11.06
C TRP A 129 -3.33 17.11 -9.92
N LEU A 130 -1.99 17.06 -9.82
CA LEU A 130 -1.29 16.28 -8.81
C LEU A 130 -1.42 16.97 -7.45
N GLN A 131 -1.22 18.29 -7.42
CA GLN A 131 -1.42 19.09 -6.21
C GLN A 131 -2.85 18.95 -5.67
N ASN A 132 -3.86 19.06 -6.55
CA ASN A 132 -5.27 18.97 -6.17
C ASN A 132 -5.60 17.61 -5.56
N ARG A 133 -5.07 16.51 -6.10
CA ARG A 133 -5.24 15.17 -5.54
C ARG A 133 -4.59 15.01 -4.16
N LEU A 134 -3.38 15.55 -3.97
CA LEU A 134 -2.72 15.54 -2.66
C LEU A 134 -3.51 16.34 -1.64
N ILE A 135 -3.99 17.54 -2.00
CA ILE A 135 -4.79 18.39 -1.12
C ILE A 135 -6.11 17.69 -0.76
N ALA A 136 -6.77 17.05 -1.72
CA ALA A 136 -7.99 16.26 -1.48
C ALA A 136 -7.74 15.09 -0.50
N ALA A 137 -6.55 14.48 -0.56
CA ALA A 137 -6.10 13.45 0.37
C ALA A 137 -5.64 14.01 1.74
N GLY A 138 -5.60 15.33 1.91
CA GLY A 138 -5.16 16.00 3.15
C GLY A 138 -3.65 16.22 3.26
N MET A 139 -2.92 16.11 2.15
CA MET A 139 -1.47 16.35 2.08
C MET A 139 -1.16 17.70 1.45
N ARG A 140 -0.21 18.43 2.03
CA ARG A 140 0.30 19.68 1.45
C ARG A 140 1.31 19.35 0.35
N PRO A 141 1.14 19.85 -0.89
CA PRO A 141 2.17 19.75 -1.93
C PRO A 141 3.48 20.42 -1.52
N VAL A 142 4.59 19.90 -2.04
CA VAL A 142 5.96 20.34 -1.72
C VAL A 142 6.72 20.65 -3.01
N ASN A 143 7.05 19.62 -3.79
CA ASN A 143 7.68 19.71 -5.10
C ASN A 143 7.36 18.44 -5.89
N ASN A 144 7.56 18.46 -7.21
CA ASN A 144 7.26 17.36 -8.11
C ASN A 144 7.83 16.01 -7.68
N ILE A 145 9.05 15.93 -7.14
CA ILE A 145 9.62 14.65 -6.70
C ILE A 145 8.92 14.10 -5.45
N VAL A 146 8.84 14.92 -4.39
CA VAL A 146 8.22 14.53 -3.10
C VAL A 146 6.72 14.27 -3.28
N ASP A 147 6.08 15.05 -4.13
CA ASP A 147 4.66 14.93 -4.41
C ASP A 147 4.35 13.67 -5.21
N ILE A 148 5.22 13.25 -6.13
CA ILE A 148 5.06 11.98 -6.87
C ILE A 148 5.22 10.77 -5.93
N THR A 149 6.18 10.77 -5.00
CA THR A 149 6.30 9.65 -4.05
C THR A 149 5.08 9.55 -3.13
N ASN A 150 4.56 10.69 -2.66
CA ASN A 150 3.31 10.75 -1.90
C ASN A 150 2.09 10.35 -2.73
N TYR A 151 2.00 10.81 -3.97
CA TYR A 151 0.93 10.47 -4.90
C TYR A 151 0.89 8.97 -5.15
N VAL A 152 2.01 8.34 -5.49
CA VAL A 152 2.07 6.89 -5.74
C VAL A 152 1.80 6.10 -4.48
N CYS A 153 2.26 6.57 -3.31
CA CYS A 153 1.90 5.99 -2.01
C CYS A 153 0.39 5.98 -1.78
N LEU A 154 -0.30 7.09 -2.06
CA LEU A 154 -1.76 7.17 -1.98
C LEU A 154 -2.45 6.33 -3.05
N GLU A 155 -1.94 6.31 -4.28
CA GLU A 155 -2.48 5.55 -5.41
C GLU A 155 -2.46 4.04 -5.14
N THR A 156 -1.30 3.54 -4.71
CA THR A 156 -0.95 2.12 -4.69
C THR A 156 -0.96 1.50 -3.29
N GLY A 157 -0.79 2.32 -2.25
CA GLY A 157 -0.58 1.89 -0.87
C GLY A 157 0.89 1.59 -0.53
N GLN A 158 1.82 1.72 -1.48
CA GLN A 158 3.24 1.48 -1.28
C GLN A 158 3.97 2.80 -0.97
N PRO A 159 4.45 3.03 0.27
CA PRO A 159 5.26 4.19 0.55
C PRO A 159 6.59 4.12 -0.20
N LEU A 160 7.03 5.27 -0.71
CA LEU A 160 8.31 5.45 -1.38
C LEU A 160 9.08 6.58 -0.72
N HIS A 161 10.39 6.59 -0.92
CA HIS A 161 11.25 7.68 -0.50
C HIS A 161 12.21 8.07 -1.62
N ALA A 162 12.63 9.33 -1.65
CA ALA A 162 13.61 9.81 -2.61
C ALA A 162 14.74 10.51 -1.86
N PHE A 163 15.96 10.04 -2.06
CA PHE A 163 17.17 10.68 -1.55
C PHE A 163 17.83 11.49 -2.66
N ASP A 164 18.45 12.62 -2.31
CA ASP A 164 19.36 13.31 -3.21
C ASP A 164 20.65 12.50 -3.36
N LEU A 165 20.90 11.98 -4.56
CA LEU A 165 22.06 11.12 -4.81
C LEU A 165 23.39 11.84 -4.55
N GLN A 166 23.46 13.16 -4.72
CA GLN A 166 24.69 13.93 -4.48
C GLN A 166 25.06 13.99 -3.00
N THR A 167 24.08 13.80 -2.12
CA THR A 167 24.25 13.88 -0.66
C THR A 167 24.43 12.51 -0.01
N VAL A 168 24.20 11.42 -0.74
CA VAL A 168 24.43 10.05 -0.27
C VAL A 168 25.86 9.63 -0.64
N PRO A 169 26.78 9.45 0.32
CA PRO A 169 28.16 9.07 0.02
C PRO A 169 28.22 7.82 -0.85
N ASN A 170 28.94 7.91 -1.97
CA ASN A 170 29.12 6.83 -2.96
C ASN A 170 27.81 6.25 -3.54
N GLY A 171 26.65 6.88 -3.32
CA GLY A 171 25.36 6.28 -3.64
C GLY A 171 25.13 4.92 -2.94
N ALA A 172 25.81 4.68 -1.81
CA ALA A 172 25.76 3.43 -1.08
C ALA A 172 24.64 3.44 -0.05
N ILE A 173 23.79 2.41 -0.09
CA ILE A 173 22.70 2.22 0.86
C ILE A 173 22.89 0.89 1.60
N VAL A 174 22.85 0.96 2.93
CA VAL A 174 22.91 -0.19 3.83
C VAL A 174 21.65 -0.21 4.70
N VAL A 175 20.86 -1.28 4.61
CA VAL A 175 19.65 -1.45 5.41
C VAL A 175 19.95 -2.36 6.59
N ARG A 176 20.02 -1.78 7.79
CA ARG A 176 20.41 -2.44 9.04
C ARG A 176 19.68 -1.85 10.24
N THR A 177 19.72 -2.52 11.38
CA THR A 177 19.30 -1.87 12.63
C THR A 177 20.31 -0.80 13.06
N ALA A 178 19.84 0.20 13.79
CA ALA A 178 20.72 1.22 14.34
C ALA A 178 21.69 0.60 15.36
N LYS A 179 22.81 1.26 15.60
CA LYS A 179 23.68 0.97 16.75
C LYS A 179 23.15 1.78 17.94
N PRO A 180 23.26 1.26 19.18
CA PRO A 180 22.81 2.00 20.35
C PRO A 180 23.44 3.39 20.44
N GLY A 181 22.61 4.43 20.48
CA GLY A 181 23.06 5.82 20.58
C GLY A 181 23.40 6.50 19.25
N GLU A 182 23.24 5.83 18.10
CA GLU A 182 23.22 6.54 16.82
C GLU A 182 22.12 7.62 16.83
N THR A 183 22.39 8.75 16.19
CA THR A 183 21.43 9.85 16.05
C THR A 183 21.07 10.09 14.60
N LEU A 184 19.87 10.63 14.39
CA LEU A 184 19.42 11.12 13.09
C LEU A 184 18.59 12.39 13.27
N THR A 185 18.96 13.46 12.58
CA THR A 185 18.08 14.60 12.40
C THR A 185 17.10 14.30 11.28
N THR A 186 15.82 14.25 11.64
CA THR A 186 14.73 13.92 10.73
C THR A 186 14.29 15.11 9.89
N LEU A 187 13.50 14.89 8.84
CA LEU A 187 12.89 15.93 8.00
C LEU A 187 12.05 16.99 8.77
N THR A 188 11.69 16.71 10.03
CA THR A 188 11.05 17.70 10.92
C THR A 188 12.06 18.56 11.69
N PHE A 189 13.36 18.45 11.38
CA PHE A 189 14.48 19.12 12.05
C PHE A 189 14.60 18.79 13.55
N ILE A 190 14.14 17.59 13.92
CA ILE A 190 14.24 17.07 15.29
C ILE A 190 15.25 15.93 15.27
N GLU A 191 16.28 16.05 16.11
CA GLU A 191 17.25 15.00 16.37
C GLU A 191 16.59 13.86 17.16
N ARG A 192 16.80 12.63 16.70
CA ARG A 192 16.29 11.40 17.31
C ARG A 192 17.46 10.52 17.72
N ILE A 193 17.41 10.00 18.94
CA ILE A 193 18.33 8.97 19.43
C ILE A 193 17.73 7.61 19.07
N LEU A 194 18.52 6.80 18.37
CA LEU A 194 18.12 5.51 17.86
C LEU A 194 18.74 4.39 18.70
N ASP A 195 18.09 3.23 18.68
CA ASP A 195 18.57 2.02 19.33
C ASP A 195 18.51 0.80 18.41
N ASP A 196 19.08 -0.29 18.89
CA ASP A 196 19.28 -1.54 18.15
C ASP A 196 17.99 -2.28 17.75
N THR A 197 16.83 -1.81 18.20
CA THR A 197 15.53 -2.34 17.76
C THR A 197 14.97 -1.62 16.53
N MET A 198 15.54 -0.47 16.16
CA MET A 198 15.06 0.39 15.08
C MET A 198 15.77 0.05 13.76
N LEU A 199 14.99 -0.38 12.77
CA LEU A 199 15.48 -0.54 11.40
C LEU A 199 15.75 0.84 10.78
N CYS A 200 16.91 0.98 10.14
CA CYS A 200 17.33 2.19 9.46
C CYS A 200 17.75 1.90 8.02
N VAL A 201 17.59 2.90 7.17
CA VAL A 201 18.32 3.01 5.91
C VAL A 201 19.51 3.90 6.21
N CYS A 202 20.70 3.39 5.95
CA CYS A 202 21.97 4.04 6.25
C CYS A 202 22.75 4.27 4.95
N ASP A 203 23.68 5.21 4.97
CA ASP A 203 24.85 5.12 4.11
C ASP A 203 25.87 4.12 4.73
N ASP A 204 27.12 4.16 4.27
CA ASP A 204 28.18 3.28 4.81
C ASP A 204 28.55 3.58 6.28
N GLU A 205 28.24 4.78 6.78
CA GLU A 205 28.68 5.25 8.10
C GLU A 205 27.52 5.37 9.09
N ALA A 206 26.43 6.06 8.70
CA ALA A 206 25.39 6.54 9.60
C ALA A 206 23.96 6.32 9.04
N PRO A 207 22.95 6.29 9.91
CA PRO A 207 21.55 6.34 9.48
C PRO A 207 21.26 7.61 8.68
N ILE A 208 20.54 7.46 7.57
CA ILE A 208 20.03 8.57 6.75
C ILE A 208 18.49 8.59 6.71
N ALA A 209 17.83 7.52 7.13
CA ALA A 209 16.39 7.45 7.37
C ALA A 209 16.03 6.38 8.40
N ILE A 210 14.93 6.59 9.11
CA ILE A 210 14.29 5.57 9.93
C ILE A 210 13.34 4.78 9.01
N ALA A 211 13.65 3.52 8.77
CA ALA A 211 13.00 2.71 7.74
C ALA A 211 11.49 2.63 7.97
N GLY A 212 10.72 3.02 6.94
CA GLY A 212 9.26 3.03 6.97
C GLY A 212 8.61 4.08 7.89
N VAL A 213 9.40 4.97 8.52
CA VAL A 213 8.88 5.99 9.43
C VAL A 213 9.12 7.40 8.90
N MET A 214 10.38 7.80 8.71
CA MET A 214 10.74 9.17 8.33
C MET A 214 12.17 9.25 7.76
N GLY A 215 12.34 10.05 6.72
CA GLY A 215 13.66 10.39 6.17
C GLY A 215 14.47 11.33 7.07
N GLY A 216 15.78 11.34 6.86
CA GLY A 216 16.70 12.32 7.42
C GLY A 216 16.69 13.64 6.65
N ASP A 217 17.15 14.71 7.27
CA ASP A 217 17.28 16.02 6.62
C ASP A 217 18.47 16.11 5.66
N ALA A 218 19.57 15.41 5.96
CA ALA A 218 20.84 15.52 5.25
C ALA A 218 20.77 15.02 3.81
N THR A 219 19.84 14.12 3.51
CA THR A 219 19.66 13.47 2.20
C THR A 219 18.36 13.86 1.51
N GLN A 220 17.69 14.89 2.01
CA GLN A 220 16.41 15.35 1.48
C GLN A 220 16.53 15.94 0.08
N ILE A 221 15.44 15.86 -0.68
CA ILE A 221 15.32 16.56 -1.96
C ILE A 221 15.28 18.07 -1.73
N THR A 222 16.10 18.81 -2.48
CA THR A 222 16.16 20.27 -2.49
C THR A 222 15.99 20.82 -3.91
N ASP A 223 15.85 22.13 -4.05
CA ASP A 223 15.79 22.78 -5.37
C ASP A 223 17.07 22.58 -6.21
N ALA A 224 18.19 22.21 -5.58
CA ALA A 224 19.45 21.93 -6.26
C ALA A 224 19.60 20.46 -6.71
N THR A 225 18.71 19.58 -6.25
CA THR A 225 18.78 18.15 -6.57
C THR A 225 18.57 17.93 -8.06
N THR A 226 19.50 17.20 -8.68
CA THR A 226 19.44 16.84 -10.10
C THR A 226 19.45 15.35 -10.34
N ASP A 227 19.88 14.55 -9.36
CA ASP A 227 19.92 13.10 -9.44
C ASP A 227 19.36 12.52 -8.16
N ILE A 228 18.56 11.45 -8.25
CA ILE A 228 17.87 10.88 -7.10
C ILE A 228 18.05 9.37 -7.01
N LEU A 229 18.02 8.90 -5.76
CA LEU A 229 17.81 7.51 -5.41
C LEU A 229 16.36 7.31 -4.96
N LEU A 230 15.58 6.61 -5.77
CA LEU A 230 14.20 6.28 -5.45
C LEU A 230 14.14 4.93 -4.72
N GLU A 231 13.76 4.97 -3.45
CA GLU A 231 13.50 3.82 -2.59
C GLU A 231 12.05 3.35 -2.71
N SER A 232 11.87 2.05 -2.83
CA SER A 232 10.62 1.35 -2.46
C SER A 232 10.97 0.09 -1.70
N ALA A 233 10.27 -0.20 -0.61
CA ALA A 233 10.64 -1.32 0.26
C ALA A 233 9.43 -2.01 0.90
N HIS A 234 9.63 -3.23 1.35
CA HIS A 234 8.73 -3.94 2.26
C HIS A 234 9.46 -4.14 3.58
N PHE A 235 9.01 -3.44 4.62
CA PHE A 235 9.55 -3.52 5.97
C PHE A 235 8.62 -4.32 6.88
N ASP A 236 9.19 -4.92 7.93
CA ASP A 236 8.44 -5.63 8.95
C ASP A 236 7.43 -4.69 9.66
N PRO A 237 6.11 -4.96 9.60
CA PRO A 237 5.09 -4.08 10.17
C PRO A 237 5.24 -3.84 11.68
N LEU A 238 5.70 -4.85 12.42
CA LEU A 238 5.85 -4.76 13.88
C LEU A 238 7.05 -3.89 14.25
N SER A 239 8.16 -4.00 13.53
CA SER A 239 9.33 -3.13 13.68
C SER A 239 8.94 -1.67 13.44
N VAL A 240 8.28 -1.38 12.31
CA VAL A 240 7.82 -0.01 12.00
C VAL A 240 6.88 0.52 13.08
N ARG A 241 5.89 -0.27 13.51
CA ARG A 241 4.96 0.12 14.58
C ARG A 241 5.65 0.44 15.89
N ARG A 242 6.60 -0.41 16.31
CA ARG A 242 7.34 -0.21 17.57
C ARG A 242 8.19 1.04 17.49
N THR A 243 8.90 1.25 16.38
CA THR A 243 9.75 2.43 16.17
C THR A 243 8.92 3.72 16.10
N ALA A 244 7.87 3.77 15.28
CA ALA A 244 6.97 4.91 15.15
C ALA A 244 6.36 5.29 16.51
N LYS A 245 5.89 4.29 17.28
CA LYS A 245 5.37 4.52 18.62
C LYS A 245 6.44 5.02 19.60
N LYS A 246 7.64 4.44 19.59
CA LYS A 246 8.73 4.77 20.52
C LYS A 246 9.27 6.18 20.28
N LEU A 247 9.31 6.62 19.03
CA LEU A 247 9.72 7.96 18.64
C LEU A 247 8.57 8.98 18.64
N GLU A 248 7.34 8.53 18.87
CA GLU A 248 6.11 9.33 18.80
C GLU A 248 5.93 10.02 17.44
N ILE A 249 6.35 9.34 16.37
CA ILE A 249 6.22 9.81 14.98
C ILE A 249 5.11 9.01 14.30
N ARG A 250 4.18 9.71 13.67
CA ARG A 250 3.17 9.10 12.78
C ARG A 250 3.20 9.79 11.43
N THR A 251 3.42 9.02 10.38
CA THR A 251 3.44 9.51 9.00
C THR A 251 2.50 8.68 8.13
N GLU A 252 2.18 9.19 6.94
CA GLU A 252 1.43 8.42 5.94
C GLU A 252 2.16 7.11 5.56
N ALA A 253 3.49 7.11 5.59
CA ALA A 253 4.31 5.92 5.36
C ALA A 253 4.19 4.92 6.51
N SER A 254 4.41 5.35 7.76
CA SER A 254 4.35 4.45 8.92
C SER A 254 2.95 3.87 9.06
N TYR A 255 1.90 4.68 8.86
CA TYR A 255 0.51 4.25 8.91
C TYR A 255 0.23 3.03 8.01
N ARG A 256 0.81 3.00 6.81
CA ARG A 256 0.68 1.91 5.84
C ARG A 256 1.55 0.71 6.19
N PHE A 257 2.83 0.93 6.44
CA PHE A 257 3.75 -0.16 6.80
C PHE A 257 3.31 -0.92 8.05
N GLU A 258 2.79 -0.22 9.06
CA GLU A 258 2.22 -0.84 10.27
C GLU A 258 1.02 -1.77 10.01
N ARG A 259 0.35 -1.62 8.87
CA ARG A 259 -0.83 -2.39 8.43
C ARG A 259 -0.52 -3.38 7.32
N TYR A 260 0.76 -3.65 7.09
CA TYR A 260 1.26 -4.47 5.98
C TYR A 260 1.08 -3.79 4.61
N VAL A 261 2.18 -3.72 3.86
CA VAL A 261 2.22 -3.26 2.47
C VAL A 261 2.59 -4.46 1.61
N ASP A 262 1.90 -4.67 0.49
CA ASP A 262 2.12 -5.84 -0.35
C ASP A 262 3.58 -5.94 -0.85
N PRO A 263 4.33 -7.01 -0.51
CA PRO A 263 5.73 -7.17 -0.92
C PRO A 263 5.89 -7.30 -2.44
N LEU A 264 4.85 -7.67 -3.19
CA LEU A 264 4.90 -7.73 -4.65
C LEU A 264 4.80 -6.35 -5.30
N LEU A 265 4.28 -5.34 -4.60
CA LEU A 265 4.15 -3.98 -5.11
C LEU A 265 5.44 -3.18 -5.13
N VAL A 266 6.47 -3.59 -4.39
CA VAL A 266 7.73 -2.84 -4.26
C VAL A 266 8.30 -2.40 -5.61
N SER A 267 8.48 -3.35 -6.54
CA SER A 267 9.00 -3.02 -7.88
C SER A 267 7.97 -2.30 -8.77
N VAL A 268 6.68 -2.58 -8.59
CA VAL A 268 5.61 -2.01 -9.42
C VAL A 268 5.43 -0.52 -9.11
N ALA A 269 5.37 -0.16 -7.83
CA ALA A 269 5.25 1.22 -7.38
C ALA A 269 6.51 2.02 -7.70
N ALA A 270 7.71 1.44 -7.53
CA ALA A 270 8.96 2.08 -7.94
C ALA A 270 8.95 2.43 -9.44
N LYS A 271 8.51 1.51 -10.30
CA LYS A 271 8.34 1.77 -11.75
C LYS A 271 7.31 2.86 -12.03
N ARG A 272 6.17 2.85 -11.32
CA ARG A 272 5.12 3.87 -11.46
C ARG A 272 5.64 5.27 -11.09
N ALA A 273 6.34 5.39 -9.95
CA ALA A 273 6.93 6.64 -9.51
C ALA A 273 8.06 7.10 -10.45
N ALA A 274 8.96 6.22 -10.86
CA ALA A 274 10.03 6.55 -11.79
C ALA A 274 9.48 7.05 -13.14
N ALA A 275 8.41 6.44 -13.66
CA ALA A 275 7.75 6.89 -14.88
C ALA A 275 7.15 8.29 -14.74
N LEU A 276 6.46 8.57 -13.62
CA LEU A 276 5.90 9.90 -13.35
C LEU A 276 7.00 10.95 -13.15
N ILE A 277 8.10 10.60 -12.48
CA ILE A 277 9.25 11.50 -12.31
C ILE A 277 9.84 11.86 -13.67
N ALA A 278 10.10 10.87 -14.52
CA ALA A 278 10.61 11.10 -15.88
C ALA A 278 9.65 11.94 -16.74
N GLU A 279 8.34 11.79 -16.55
CA GLU A 279 7.33 12.57 -17.26
C GLU A 279 7.22 14.03 -16.77
N ILE A 280 7.22 14.24 -15.45
CA ILE A 280 6.85 15.52 -14.84
C ILE A 280 8.07 16.36 -14.47
N ALA A 281 9.08 15.73 -13.86
CA ALA A 281 10.30 16.41 -13.41
C ALA A 281 11.41 16.35 -14.47
N GLY A 282 11.20 15.61 -15.55
CA GLY A 282 12.28 15.21 -16.45
C GLY A 282 13.21 14.20 -15.78
N GLY A 283 14.25 13.82 -16.50
CA GLY A 283 15.22 12.85 -16.05
C GLY A 283 15.03 11.46 -16.67
N THR A 284 16.05 10.62 -16.49
CA THR A 284 16.17 9.32 -17.14
C THR A 284 16.58 8.28 -16.10
N VAL A 285 15.90 7.14 -16.10
CA VAL A 285 16.31 5.97 -15.31
C VAL A 285 17.63 5.47 -15.89
N GLU A 286 18.69 5.45 -15.07
CA GLU A 286 20.04 5.12 -15.53
C GLU A 286 20.17 3.64 -15.92
N ASP A 287 19.84 2.76 -14.98
CA ASP A 287 19.96 1.30 -15.10
C ASP A 287 18.66 0.62 -14.60
N ALA A 288 18.57 -0.69 -14.82
CA ALA A 288 17.52 -1.49 -14.18
C ALA A 288 17.57 -1.31 -12.64
N PRO A 289 16.41 -1.22 -11.95
CA PRO A 289 16.38 -1.09 -10.50
C PRO A 289 17.20 -2.16 -9.78
N LEU A 290 17.88 -1.79 -8.69
CA LEU A 290 18.48 -2.75 -7.78
C LEU A 290 17.35 -3.29 -6.89
N ASP A 291 16.97 -4.57 -7.03
CA ASP A 291 15.88 -5.18 -6.26
C ASP A 291 16.34 -6.39 -5.46
N ILE A 292 16.45 -6.20 -4.14
CA ILE A 292 16.89 -7.22 -3.19
C ILE A 292 15.69 -7.89 -2.58
N VAL A 293 15.61 -9.21 -2.71
CA VAL A 293 14.58 -10.06 -2.11
C VAL A 293 15.25 -11.05 -1.16
N GLN A 294 15.28 -10.71 0.13
CA GLN A 294 15.78 -11.61 1.17
C GLN A 294 14.80 -12.75 1.45
N THR A 295 13.50 -12.44 1.45
CA THR A 295 12.43 -13.44 1.65
C THR A 295 11.45 -13.37 0.49
N ARG A 296 11.31 -14.48 -0.23
CA ARG A 296 10.31 -14.58 -1.30
C ARG A 296 8.91 -14.66 -0.70
N PHE A 297 7.97 -13.94 -1.30
CA PHE A 297 6.56 -14.10 -0.98
C PHE A 297 6.09 -15.48 -1.47
N THR A 298 5.41 -16.21 -0.58
CA THR A 298 4.78 -17.49 -0.90
C THR A 298 3.27 -17.33 -0.69
N PRO A 299 2.45 -17.51 -1.74
CA PRO A 299 1.00 -17.45 -1.61
C PRO A 299 0.49 -18.46 -0.56
N ARG A 300 -0.45 -18.03 0.27
CA ARG A 300 -1.16 -18.90 1.22
C ARG A 300 -2.35 -19.53 0.51
N THR A 301 -2.64 -20.79 0.82
CA THR A 301 -3.90 -21.43 0.46
C THR A 301 -4.74 -21.66 1.72
N VAL A 302 -5.99 -21.22 1.72
CA VAL A 302 -6.97 -21.49 2.79
C VAL A 302 -8.04 -22.43 2.24
N VAL A 303 -8.19 -23.59 2.87
CA VAL A 303 -9.24 -24.54 2.52
C VAL A 303 -10.53 -24.13 3.23
N ALA A 304 -11.60 -23.89 2.49
CA ALA A 304 -12.88 -23.46 3.03
C ALA A 304 -14.01 -24.42 2.63
N ARG A 305 -14.73 -24.96 3.61
CA ARG A 305 -15.86 -25.88 3.42
C ARG A 305 -17.13 -25.07 3.23
N ILE A 306 -17.80 -25.33 2.11
CA ILE A 306 -18.99 -24.56 1.72
C ILE A 306 -20.11 -24.70 2.77
N GLU A 307 -20.31 -25.91 3.31
CA GLU A 307 -21.32 -26.14 4.34
C GLU A 307 -21.02 -25.39 5.65
N ARG A 308 -19.74 -25.19 6.00
CA ARG A 308 -19.39 -24.40 7.16
C ARG A 308 -19.63 -22.91 6.92
N ILE A 309 -19.28 -22.40 5.74
CA ILE A 309 -19.59 -21.00 5.37
C ILE A 309 -21.10 -20.76 5.44
N ARG A 310 -21.90 -21.64 4.83
CA ARG A 310 -23.37 -21.57 4.89
C ARG A 310 -23.89 -21.55 6.32
N LYS A 311 -23.32 -22.41 7.18
CA LYS A 311 -23.68 -22.47 8.60
C LYS A 311 -23.30 -21.20 9.37
N LEU A 312 -22.12 -20.63 9.13
CA LEU A 312 -21.67 -19.39 9.77
C LEU A 312 -22.53 -18.19 9.36
N LEU A 313 -22.87 -18.11 8.08
CA LEU A 313 -23.72 -17.05 7.53
C LEU A 313 -25.21 -17.26 7.83
N GLY A 314 -25.61 -18.48 8.22
CA GLY A 314 -27.03 -18.83 8.35
C GLY A 314 -27.80 -18.78 7.02
N ALA A 315 -27.10 -18.83 5.89
CA ALA A 315 -27.66 -18.61 4.56
C ALA A 315 -27.23 -19.73 3.59
N ASN A 316 -28.16 -20.18 2.74
CA ASN A 316 -27.86 -21.17 1.71
C ASN A 316 -27.35 -20.49 0.43
N VAL A 317 -26.06 -20.15 0.40
CA VAL A 317 -25.42 -19.53 -0.77
C VAL A 317 -25.06 -20.61 -1.79
N GLU A 318 -25.40 -20.39 -3.06
CA GLU A 318 -24.94 -21.26 -4.14
C GLU A 318 -23.42 -21.24 -4.28
N ARG A 319 -22.82 -22.41 -4.58
CA ARG A 319 -21.35 -22.55 -4.67
C ARG A 319 -20.75 -21.56 -5.67
N ASP A 320 -21.35 -21.43 -6.84
CA ASP A 320 -20.81 -20.57 -7.90
C ASP A 320 -20.93 -19.09 -7.55
N THR A 321 -21.99 -18.67 -6.85
CA THR A 321 -22.14 -17.29 -6.34
C THR A 321 -21.06 -16.95 -5.31
N LEU A 322 -20.77 -17.89 -4.41
CA LEU A 322 -19.71 -17.76 -3.41
C LEU A 322 -18.35 -17.58 -4.09
N ILE A 323 -18.02 -18.46 -5.04
CA ILE A 323 -16.75 -18.43 -5.78
C ILE A 323 -16.63 -17.11 -6.54
N ALA A 324 -17.67 -16.68 -7.25
CA ALA A 324 -17.66 -15.42 -7.99
C ALA A 324 -17.40 -14.21 -7.08
N GLY A 325 -17.97 -14.19 -5.86
CA GLY A 325 -17.71 -13.14 -4.88
C GLY A 325 -16.24 -13.09 -4.43
N LEU A 326 -15.62 -14.25 -4.18
CA LEU A 326 -14.21 -14.35 -3.82
C LEU A 326 -13.28 -13.95 -4.99
N GLU A 327 -13.61 -14.38 -6.21
CA GLU A 327 -12.85 -14.04 -7.42
C GLU A 327 -12.88 -12.53 -7.71
N ARG A 328 -14.01 -11.85 -7.44
CA ARG A 328 -14.08 -10.37 -7.52
C ARG A 328 -13.10 -9.67 -6.57
N LEU A 329 -12.78 -10.29 -5.45
CA LEU A 329 -11.79 -9.80 -4.48
C LEU A 329 -10.34 -10.16 -4.86
N GLY A 330 -10.15 -10.89 -5.96
CA GLY A 330 -8.86 -11.39 -6.42
C GLY A 330 -8.37 -12.64 -5.70
N VAL A 331 -9.26 -13.32 -4.95
CA VAL A 331 -8.97 -14.65 -4.40
C VAL A 331 -9.17 -15.67 -5.51
N SER A 332 -8.09 -16.35 -5.91
CA SER A 332 -8.19 -17.42 -6.90
C SER A 332 -8.71 -18.68 -6.22
N VAL A 333 -9.68 -19.36 -6.84
CA VAL A 333 -10.34 -20.51 -6.23
C VAL A 333 -10.14 -21.78 -7.07
N GLU A 334 -9.50 -22.78 -6.48
CA GLU A 334 -9.46 -24.13 -7.04
C GLU A 334 -10.61 -24.97 -6.47
N ARG A 335 -11.28 -25.73 -7.35
CA ARG A 335 -12.49 -26.48 -7.01
C ARG A 335 -12.15 -27.83 -6.43
N SER A 336 -12.66 -28.14 -5.23
CA SER A 336 -12.56 -29.47 -4.63
C SER A 336 -13.94 -30.02 -4.21
N ALA A 337 -14.00 -31.31 -3.85
CA ALA A 337 -15.25 -31.96 -3.49
C ALA A 337 -15.73 -31.49 -2.10
N GLY A 338 -16.71 -30.58 -2.06
CA GLY A 338 -17.33 -30.10 -0.80
C GLY A 338 -16.57 -28.97 -0.11
N ALA A 339 -15.41 -28.61 -0.61
CA ALA A 339 -14.61 -27.46 -0.19
C ALA A 339 -14.13 -26.67 -1.42
N ILE A 340 -13.45 -25.56 -1.15
CA ILE A 340 -12.74 -24.76 -2.12
C ILE A 340 -11.36 -24.41 -1.57
N ASP A 341 -10.36 -24.39 -2.44
CA ASP A 341 -9.00 -24.01 -2.08
C ASP A 341 -8.79 -22.57 -2.52
N CYS A 342 -8.73 -21.67 -1.55
CA CYS A 342 -8.63 -20.23 -1.77
C CYS A 342 -7.16 -19.81 -1.76
N VAL A 343 -6.59 -19.50 -2.92
CA VAL A 343 -5.25 -18.93 -3.04
C VAL A 343 -5.33 -17.44 -2.74
N ILE A 344 -4.77 -17.06 -1.60
CA ILE A 344 -4.88 -15.74 -1.02
C ILE A 344 -3.92 -14.78 -1.73
N PRO A 345 -4.40 -13.62 -2.20
CA PRO A 345 -3.54 -12.65 -2.85
C PRO A 345 -2.58 -11.98 -1.85
N SER A 346 -1.45 -11.49 -2.36
CA SER A 346 -0.36 -10.92 -1.55
C SER A 346 -0.76 -9.72 -0.70
N TRP A 347 -1.73 -8.92 -1.14
CA TRP A 347 -2.22 -7.76 -0.38
C TRP A 347 -3.22 -8.11 0.74
N ARG A 348 -3.59 -9.38 0.93
CA ARG A 348 -4.55 -9.84 1.96
C ARG A 348 -3.92 -10.78 2.99
N PRO A 349 -2.94 -10.29 3.79
CA PRO A 349 -2.31 -11.11 4.83
C PRO A 349 -3.28 -11.52 5.95
N ASP A 350 -4.44 -10.84 6.03
CA ASP A 350 -5.50 -11.05 7.01
C ASP A 350 -6.29 -12.34 6.77
N LEU A 351 -6.37 -12.82 5.52
CA LEU A 351 -7.09 -14.05 5.19
C LEU A 351 -6.25 -15.27 5.54
N THR A 352 -6.50 -15.84 6.71
CA THR A 352 -5.69 -16.91 7.30
C THR A 352 -6.46 -18.18 7.61
N MET A 353 -7.78 -18.10 7.73
CA MET A 353 -8.67 -19.19 8.09
C MET A 353 -10.01 -19.15 7.35
N GLU A 354 -10.72 -20.27 7.42
CA GLU A 354 -12.03 -20.47 6.78
C GLU A 354 -13.09 -19.44 7.21
N ASP A 355 -13.04 -18.97 8.47
CA ASP A 355 -14.00 -17.99 8.96
C ASP A 355 -13.75 -16.60 8.33
N ASP A 356 -12.50 -16.25 8.00
CA ASP A 356 -12.18 -15.02 7.25
C ASP A 356 -12.77 -15.10 5.84
N ILE A 357 -12.69 -16.27 5.19
CA ILE A 357 -13.34 -16.51 3.89
C ILE A 357 -14.86 -16.37 4.00
N ALA A 358 -15.46 -16.84 5.09
CA ALA A 358 -16.89 -16.67 5.32
C ALA A 358 -17.30 -15.19 5.44
N GLU A 359 -16.48 -14.35 6.08
CA GLU A 359 -16.70 -12.89 6.15
C GLU A 359 -16.70 -12.26 4.76
N GLU A 360 -15.70 -12.58 3.91
CA GLU A 360 -15.60 -12.08 2.54
C GLU A 360 -16.81 -12.47 1.69
N VAL A 361 -17.29 -13.71 1.84
CA VAL A 361 -18.50 -14.21 1.17
C VAL A 361 -19.74 -13.47 1.68
N GLY A 362 -19.87 -13.29 3.00
CA GLY A 362 -21.00 -12.59 3.61
C GLY A 362 -21.12 -11.16 3.12
N ARG A 363 -20.01 -10.42 3.06
CA ARG A 363 -20.03 -9.00 2.68
C ARG A 363 -20.10 -8.76 1.17
N ILE A 364 -19.48 -9.62 0.33
CA ILE A 364 -19.40 -9.40 -1.13
C ILE A 364 -20.33 -10.28 -1.95
N ALA A 365 -20.45 -11.56 -1.62
CA ALA A 365 -21.25 -12.48 -2.42
C ALA A 365 -22.75 -12.35 -2.09
N LEU A 366 -23.06 -12.14 -0.81
CA LEU A 366 -24.43 -11.93 -0.33
C LEU A 366 -24.75 -10.46 -0.08
N GLY A 367 -23.86 -9.71 0.57
CA GLY A 367 -24.22 -8.46 1.23
C GLY A 367 -24.90 -8.73 2.57
N TYR A 368 -24.49 -8.04 3.63
CA TYR A 368 -25.03 -8.28 4.98
C TYR A 368 -26.52 -7.99 5.10
N GLU A 369 -27.06 -7.10 4.26
CA GLU A 369 -28.49 -6.81 4.16
C GLU A 369 -29.34 -8.00 3.70
N ASN A 370 -28.72 -9.02 3.09
CA ASN A 370 -29.40 -10.21 2.58
C ASN A 370 -29.27 -11.42 3.53
N LEU A 371 -28.64 -11.24 4.71
CA LEU A 371 -28.54 -12.29 5.70
C LEU A 371 -29.90 -12.53 6.40
N PRO A 372 -30.31 -13.79 6.63
CA PRO A 372 -31.57 -14.07 7.29
C PRO A 372 -31.61 -13.60 8.75
N GLU A 373 -32.60 -12.79 9.09
CA GLU A 373 -32.91 -12.47 10.48
C GLU A 373 -33.58 -13.67 11.16
N THR A 374 -32.91 -14.29 12.11
CA THR A 374 -33.46 -15.42 12.86
C THR A 374 -33.22 -15.26 14.36
N LEU A 375 -34.23 -15.56 15.17
CA LEU A 375 -34.08 -15.60 16.63
C LEU A 375 -33.43 -16.92 17.04
N VAL A 376 -32.44 -16.85 17.92
CA VAL A 376 -31.85 -18.06 18.51
C VAL A 376 -32.90 -18.68 19.44
N PRO A 377 -33.35 -19.93 19.21
CA PRO A 377 -34.30 -20.56 20.11
C PRO A 377 -33.65 -20.75 21.48
N VAL A 378 -34.15 -20.02 22.47
CA VAL A 378 -33.76 -20.21 23.88
C VAL A 378 -34.36 -21.55 24.32
N ARG A 379 -33.51 -22.49 24.73
CA ARG A 379 -34.00 -23.70 25.40
C ARG A 379 -34.66 -23.26 26.71
N SER A 380 -35.99 -23.28 26.76
CA SER A 380 -36.72 -23.19 28.02
C SER A 380 -36.26 -24.36 28.90
N GLY A 381 -35.61 -24.06 30.02
CA GLY A 381 -35.21 -25.08 30.98
C GLY A 381 -36.44 -25.88 31.39
N ALA A 382 -36.43 -27.18 31.09
CA ALA A 382 -37.42 -28.09 31.64
C ALA A 382 -37.13 -28.19 33.15
N GLY A 383 -38.09 -27.73 33.95
CA GLY A 383 -38.13 -27.98 35.40
C GLY A 383 -38.53 -29.41 35.72
#